data_AF-A0A3A6TTU4-F1
#
_entry.id   AF-A0A3A6TTU4-F1
#
_cell.length_a   1.000
_cell.length_b   1.000
_cell.length_c   1.000
_cell.angle_alpha   90.00
_cell.angle_beta   90.00
_cell.angle_gamma   90.00
#
_symmetry.space_group_name_H-M   'P 1'
#
loop_
_entity.id
_entity.type
_entity.pdbx_description
1 polymer ?
#
loop_
_entity_poly.entity_id
_entity_poly.type
_entity_poly.pdbx_seq_one_letter_code
_entity_poly.pdbx_strand_id
1 'polypeptide(L)'
;MTEHLVVTAMGTDRPGIVSKLARLASDCDCDIVDSRMAIFGNEFTLILMLSGSWSAITRIESNIPSLSAELELLTVVKRTSKYIQTNYATRLEISFTGKDERGTMKAITEFLAAKHVDVASLRSHAEEDNLSQQIQLTVNVPTQINLNELQKDIHSFAASISLVCEITQQTDIKK
;
A
#
# COMPACT_ATOMS: atom_id res chain seq x y z
N MET A 1 14.63 -9.95 21.31
CA MET A 1 14.19 -10.20 19.92
C MET A 1 13.09 -9.20 19.61
N THR A 2 13.15 -8.53 18.47
CA THR A 2 12.15 -7.54 18.08
C THR A 2 11.01 -8.23 17.34
N GLU A 3 9.82 -8.12 17.89
CA GLU A 3 8.57 -8.66 17.34
C GLU A 3 7.88 -7.57 16.49
N HIS A 4 7.06 -7.99 15.54
CA HIS A 4 6.31 -7.07 14.69
C HIS A 4 4.83 -7.39 14.66
N LEU A 5 4.02 -6.35 14.50
CA LEU A 5 2.56 -6.43 14.51
C LEU A 5 2.01 -5.54 13.40
N VAL A 6 1.14 -6.08 12.56
CA VAL A 6 0.34 -5.28 11.63
C VAL A 6 -1.01 -5.02 12.26
N VAL A 7 -1.43 -3.75 12.24
CA VAL A 7 -2.73 -3.29 12.69
C VAL A 7 -3.41 -2.58 11.54
N THR A 8 -4.60 -3.05 11.15
CA THR A 8 -5.48 -2.34 10.23
C THR A 8 -6.66 -1.79 11.03
N ALA A 9 -7.02 -0.54 10.80
CA ALA A 9 -8.15 0.14 11.42
C ALA A 9 -9.00 0.86 10.37
N MET A 10 -10.33 0.79 10.51
CA MET A 10 -11.31 1.45 9.66
C MET A 10 -12.48 1.97 10.47
N GLY A 11 -13.00 3.16 10.16
CA GLY A 11 -14.24 3.69 10.73
C GLY A 11 -14.44 5.15 10.33
N THR A 12 -15.49 5.80 10.83
CA THR A 12 -15.83 7.16 10.39
C THR A 12 -14.74 8.16 10.75
N ASP A 13 -14.32 8.95 9.75
CA ASP A 13 -13.24 9.91 9.89
C ASP A 13 -13.61 11.04 10.87
N ARG A 14 -12.70 11.33 11.79
CA ARG A 14 -12.81 12.43 12.75
C ARG A 14 -11.43 12.84 13.26
N PRO A 15 -11.23 14.14 13.56
CA PRO A 15 -9.95 14.61 14.09
C PRO A 15 -9.50 13.83 15.33
N GLY A 16 -8.22 13.47 15.36
CA GLY A 16 -7.58 12.87 16.55
C GLY A 16 -7.48 11.34 16.55
N ILE A 17 -8.09 10.60 15.61
CA ILE A 17 -7.96 9.13 15.55
C ILE A 17 -6.49 8.72 15.46
N VAL A 18 -5.74 9.29 14.49
CA VAL A 18 -4.31 8.98 14.29
C VAL A 18 -3.49 9.30 15.54
N SER A 19 -3.76 10.42 16.19
CA SER A 19 -3.05 10.83 17.41
C SER A 19 -3.27 9.83 18.54
N LYS A 20 -4.50 9.34 18.74
CA LYS A 20 -4.82 8.33 19.77
C LYS A 20 -4.16 6.98 19.48
N LEU A 21 -4.15 6.54 18.22
CA LEU A 21 -3.48 5.30 17.81
C LEU A 21 -1.95 5.39 17.98
N ALA A 22 -1.35 6.50 17.56
CA ALA A 22 0.09 6.74 17.73
C ALA A 22 0.46 6.83 19.22
N ARG A 23 -0.37 7.48 20.03
CA ARG A 23 -0.19 7.52 21.48
C ARG A 23 -0.28 6.12 22.08
N LEU A 24 -1.25 5.29 21.70
CA LEU A 24 -1.35 3.93 22.19
C LEU A 24 -0.10 3.11 21.87
N ALA A 25 0.44 3.24 20.64
CA ALA A 25 1.70 2.61 20.26
C ALA A 25 2.85 3.04 21.18
N SER A 26 3.02 4.36 21.37
CA SER A 26 4.03 4.90 22.27
C SER A 26 3.84 4.47 23.72
N ASP A 27 2.62 4.52 24.26
CA ASP A 27 2.29 4.14 25.64
C ASP A 27 2.54 2.65 25.91
N CYS A 28 2.53 1.82 24.86
CA CYS A 28 2.84 0.38 24.90
C CYS A 28 4.31 0.05 24.58
N ASP A 29 5.20 1.05 24.46
CA ASP A 29 6.61 0.87 24.10
C ASP A 29 6.80 0.21 22.71
N CYS A 30 5.94 0.57 21.75
CA CYS A 30 6.03 0.14 20.36
C CYS A 30 6.43 1.30 19.43
N ASP A 31 7.31 1.02 18.48
CA ASP A 31 7.65 1.93 17.38
C ASP A 31 6.72 1.70 16.19
N ILE A 32 6.33 2.79 15.50
CA ILE A 32 5.65 2.72 14.19
C ILE A 32 6.74 2.69 13.10
N VAL A 33 6.90 1.54 12.45
CA VAL A 33 7.95 1.29 11.45
C VAL A 33 7.51 1.71 10.05
N ASP A 34 6.25 1.48 9.72
CA ASP A 34 5.64 1.91 8.45
C ASP A 34 4.15 2.17 8.68
N SER A 35 3.57 3.07 7.89
CA SER A 35 2.15 3.37 7.97
C SER A 35 1.58 3.84 6.63
N ARG A 36 0.32 3.49 6.38
CA ARG A 36 -0.46 3.97 5.22
C ARG A 36 -1.82 4.40 5.70
N MET A 37 -2.25 5.59 5.31
CA MET A 37 -3.55 6.14 5.64
C MET A 37 -4.25 6.62 4.38
N ALA A 38 -5.55 6.37 4.29
CA ALA A 38 -6.39 6.89 3.23
C ALA A 38 -7.79 7.17 3.77
N ILE A 39 -8.47 8.13 3.14
CA ILE A 39 -9.88 8.44 3.37
C ILE A 39 -10.66 7.96 2.15
N PHE A 40 -11.71 7.16 2.38
CA PHE A 40 -12.61 6.67 1.34
C PHE A 40 -14.05 7.06 1.70
N GLY A 41 -14.61 8.04 0.98
CA GLY A 41 -15.87 8.67 1.38
C GLY A 41 -15.71 9.36 2.74
N ASN A 42 -16.53 8.98 3.72
CA ASN A 42 -16.44 9.47 5.10
C ASN A 42 -15.66 8.50 6.02
N GLU A 43 -15.06 7.45 5.46
CA GLU A 43 -14.36 6.43 6.23
C GLU A 43 -12.86 6.69 6.24
N PHE A 44 -12.31 6.72 7.44
CA PHE A 44 -10.89 6.65 7.72
C PHE A 44 -10.41 5.20 7.59
N THR A 45 -9.25 5.01 6.95
CA THR A 45 -8.55 3.73 6.89
C THR A 45 -7.08 3.93 7.22
N LEU A 46 -6.53 3.06 8.06
CA LEU A 46 -5.13 3.09 8.47
C LEU A 46 -4.57 1.68 8.56
N ILE A 47 -3.36 1.52 8.05
CA ILE A 47 -2.53 0.33 8.24
C ILE A 47 -1.25 0.79 8.95
N LEU A 48 -0.91 0.14 10.05
CA LEU A 48 0.31 0.35 10.83
C LEU A 48 1.14 -0.93 10.85
N MET A 49 2.45 -0.80 10.67
CA MET A 49 3.43 -1.81 11.04
C MET A 49 4.12 -1.33 12.31
N LEU A 50 3.92 -2.06 13.40
CA LEU A 50 4.53 -1.78 14.69
C LEU A 50 5.69 -2.74 14.95
N SER A 51 6.68 -2.29 15.72
CA SER A 51 7.73 -3.16 16.27
C SER A 51 7.98 -2.89 17.74
N GLY A 52 8.39 -3.92 18.48
CA GLY A 52 8.71 -3.78 19.89
C GLY A 52 9.22 -5.07 20.51
N SER A 53 9.40 -5.07 21.83
CA SER A 53 9.61 -6.30 22.58
C SER A 53 8.37 -7.20 22.53
N TRP A 54 8.52 -8.49 22.79
CA TRP A 54 7.37 -9.40 22.86
C TRP A 54 6.30 -8.94 23.87
N SER A 55 6.71 -8.38 25.01
CA SER A 55 5.81 -7.80 26.01
C SER A 55 5.11 -6.54 25.52
N ALA A 56 5.81 -5.66 24.79
CA ALA A 56 5.23 -4.46 24.19
C ALA A 56 4.14 -4.83 23.16
N ILE A 57 4.44 -5.78 22.26
CA ILE A 57 3.48 -6.30 21.28
C ILE A 57 2.25 -6.92 21.96
N THR A 58 2.46 -7.76 22.99
CA THR A 58 1.36 -8.38 23.74
C THR A 58 0.48 -7.33 24.44
N ARG A 59 1.10 -6.26 24.96
CA ARG A 59 0.40 -5.16 25.62
C ARG A 59 -0.46 -4.38 24.63
N ILE A 60 0.05 -4.02 23.45
CA ILE A 60 -0.75 -3.30 22.46
C ILE A 60 -1.88 -4.16 21.89
N GLU A 61 -1.65 -5.46 21.65
CA GLU A 61 -2.70 -6.41 21.24
C GLU A 61 -3.88 -6.44 22.23
N SER A 62 -3.57 -6.32 23.52
CA SER A 62 -4.58 -6.32 24.58
C SER A 62 -5.33 -4.98 24.69
N ASN A 63 -4.71 -3.86 24.33
CA ASN A 63 -5.29 -2.51 24.48
C ASN A 63 -5.99 -1.99 23.22
N ILE A 64 -5.61 -2.45 22.02
CA ILE A 64 -6.25 -2.06 20.76
C ILE A 64 -7.77 -2.27 20.79
N PRO A 65 -8.32 -3.42 21.24
CA PRO A 65 -9.76 -3.64 21.23
C PRO A 65 -10.54 -2.57 22.01
N SER A 66 -10.03 -2.15 23.17
CA SER A 66 -10.66 -1.11 23.99
C SER A 66 -10.66 0.25 23.30
N LEU A 67 -9.51 0.65 22.71
CA LEU A 67 -9.43 1.90 21.95
C LEU A 67 -10.30 1.85 20.69
N SER A 68 -10.40 0.68 20.06
CA SER A 68 -11.22 0.48 18.87
C SER A 68 -12.71 0.64 19.20
N ALA A 69 -13.16 0.10 20.33
CA ALA A 69 -14.52 0.32 20.81
C ALA A 69 -14.79 1.80 21.16
N GLU A 70 -13.85 2.48 21.82
CA GLU A 70 -13.96 3.91 22.15
C GLU A 70 -14.09 4.78 20.90
N LEU A 71 -13.34 4.46 19.84
CA LEU A 71 -13.30 5.24 18.60
C LEU A 71 -14.25 4.74 17.51
N GLU A 72 -15.03 3.70 17.81
CA GLU A 72 -15.94 3.02 16.88
C GLU A 72 -15.20 2.55 15.60
N LEU A 73 -14.00 2.00 15.79
CA LEU A 73 -13.17 1.46 14.72
C LEU A 73 -13.33 -0.06 14.62
N LEU A 74 -13.38 -0.55 13.39
CA LEU A 74 -13.11 -1.93 13.04
C LEU A 74 -11.61 -2.14 12.94
N THR A 75 -11.07 -3.08 13.72
CA THR A 75 -9.64 -3.37 13.69
C THR A 75 -9.32 -4.84 13.43
N VAL A 76 -8.27 -5.09 12.66
CA VAL A 76 -7.67 -6.41 12.47
C VAL A 76 -6.20 -6.34 12.85
N VAL A 77 -5.76 -7.28 13.67
CA VAL A 77 -4.40 -7.33 14.20
C VAL A 77 -3.76 -8.67 13.85
N LYS A 78 -2.50 -8.65 13.40
CA LYS A 78 -1.77 -9.87 13.02
C LYS A 78 -0.27 -9.72 13.30
N ARG A 79 0.29 -10.61 14.13
CA ARG A 79 1.75 -10.71 14.30
C ARG A 79 2.42 -11.09 12.98
N THR A 80 3.61 -10.53 12.74
CA THR A 80 4.39 -10.80 11.54
C THR A 80 5.89 -10.77 11.86
N SER A 81 6.71 -11.22 10.91
CA SER A 81 8.15 -10.96 10.90
C SER A 81 8.46 -9.67 10.16
N LYS A 82 9.69 -9.18 10.33
CA LYS A 82 10.23 -8.11 9.48
C LYS A 82 10.18 -8.57 8.02
N TYR A 83 9.72 -7.69 7.14
CA TYR A 83 9.79 -7.93 5.71
C TYR A 83 11.24 -8.17 5.29
N ILE A 84 11.54 -9.37 4.80
CA ILE A 84 12.82 -9.67 4.15
C ILE A 84 12.64 -9.28 2.70
N GLN A 85 13.35 -8.24 2.25
CA GLN A 85 13.33 -7.84 0.84
C GLN A 85 13.73 -9.03 -0.03
N THR A 86 12.81 -9.51 -0.85
CA THR A 86 13.11 -10.35 -2.01
C THR A 86 14.05 -9.58 -2.94
N ASN A 87 15.02 -10.27 -3.55
CA ASN A 87 16.01 -9.66 -4.45
C ASN A 87 15.33 -9.04 -5.69
N TYR A 88 14.90 -7.79 -5.57
CA TYR A 88 14.43 -6.98 -6.69
C TYR A 88 15.61 -6.19 -7.26
N ALA A 89 15.72 -6.13 -8.59
CA ALA A 89 16.73 -5.31 -9.25
C ALA A 89 16.39 -3.82 -9.14
N THR A 90 15.11 -3.48 -9.23
CA THR A 90 14.64 -2.10 -9.18
C THR A 90 13.15 -2.01 -8.89
N ARG A 91 12.68 -0.79 -8.65
CA ARG A 91 11.27 -0.45 -8.46
C ARG A 91 10.86 0.54 -9.55
N LEU A 92 9.75 0.26 -10.21
CA LEU A 92 9.15 1.14 -11.21
C LEU A 92 7.89 1.78 -10.63
N GLU A 93 7.78 3.09 -10.83
CA GLU A 93 6.52 3.82 -10.72
C GLU A 93 5.90 3.93 -12.10
N ILE A 94 4.65 3.49 -12.22
CA ILE A 94 3.92 3.45 -13.48
C ILE A 94 2.64 4.26 -13.28
N SER A 95 2.41 5.25 -14.13
CA SER A 95 1.16 6.02 -14.17
C SER A 95 0.44 5.72 -15.48
N PHE A 96 -0.79 5.22 -15.39
CA PHE A 96 -1.71 5.12 -16.53
C PHE A 96 -2.75 6.23 -16.43
N THR A 97 -2.96 6.95 -17.53
CA THR A 97 -3.95 8.02 -17.63
C THR A 97 -4.74 7.85 -18.92
N GLY A 98 -6.06 7.99 -18.85
CA GLY A 98 -6.91 7.92 -20.03
C GLY A 98 -8.37 7.81 -19.65
N LYS A 99 -9.19 7.31 -20.58
CA LYS A 99 -10.63 7.15 -20.36
C LYS A 99 -10.90 6.03 -19.36
N ASP A 100 -11.85 6.24 -18.45
CA ASP A 100 -12.34 5.21 -17.54
C ASP A 100 -13.19 4.20 -18.31
N GLU A 101 -12.69 2.96 -18.38
CA GLU A 101 -13.37 1.85 -19.03
C GLU A 101 -13.47 0.66 -18.10
N ARG A 102 -14.64 -0.01 -18.14
CA ARG A 102 -14.90 -1.16 -17.29
C ARG A 102 -13.88 -2.26 -17.58
N GLY A 103 -13.16 -2.67 -16.55
CA GLY A 103 -12.19 -3.77 -16.63
C GLY A 103 -10.74 -3.33 -16.83
N THR A 104 -10.44 -2.03 -16.93
CA THR A 104 -9.06 -1.52 -16.99
C THR A 104 -8.20 -2.07 -15.85
N MET A 105 -8.68 -2.00 -14.60
CA MET A 105 -7.94 -2.48 -13.44
C MET A 105 -7.63 -3.98 -13.52
N LYS A 106 -8.59 -4.77 -14.00
CA LYS A 106 -8.43 -6.21 -14.22
C LYS A 106 -7.33 -6.45 -15.28
N ALA A 107 -7.42 -5.78 -16.42
CA ALA A 107 -6.46 -5.96 -17.51
C ALA A 107 -5.02 -5.60 -17.07
N ILE A 108 -4.85 -4.48 -16.36
CA ILE A 108 -3.53 -4.05 -15.84
C ILE A 108 -2.97 -5.09 -14.86
N THR A 109 -3.76 -5.53 -13.88
CA THR A 109 -3.30 -6.46 -12.85
C THR A 109 -3.03 -7.87 -13.41
N GLU A 110 -3.84 -8.36 -14.36
CA GLU A 110 -3.58 -9.61 -15.08
C GLU A 110 -2.33 -9.53 -15.95
N PHE A 111 -2.09 -8.42 -16.64
CA PHE A 111 -0.88 -8.20 -17.43
C PHE A 111 0.38 -8.24 -16.56
N LEU A 112 0.40 -7.52 -15.43
CA LEU A 112 1.55 -7.51 -14.52
C LEU A 112 1.79 -8.89 -13.89
N ALA A 113 0.72 -9.59 -13.51
CA ALA A 113 0.80 -10.96 -13.00
C ALA A 113 1.38 -11.93 -14.06
N ALA A 114 0.96 -11.82 -15.31
CA ALA A 114 1.48 -12.64 -16.42
C ALA A 114 2.97 -12.37 -16.72
N LYS A 115 3.45 -11.16 -16.41
CA LYS A 115 4.88 -10.80 -16.49
C LYS A 115 5.67 -11.19 -15.24
N HIS A 116 5.04 -11.84 -14.25
CA HIS A 116 5.65 -12.19 -12.97
C HIS A 116 6.22 -10.97 -12.22
N VAL A 117 5.55 -9.82 -12.35
CA VAL A 117 5.91 -8.58 -11.69
C VAL A 117 4.99 -8.36 -10.49
N ASP A 118 5.57 -8.12 -9.33
CA ASP A 118 4.83 -7.92 -8.08
C ASP A 118 4.39 -6.46 -7.93
N VAL A 119 3.14 -6.24 -7.53
CA VAL A 119 2.56 -4.91 -7.31
C VAL A 119 2.75 -4.52 -5.85
N ALA A 120 3.68 -3.59 -5.60
CA ALA A 120 4.00 -3.10 -4.28
C ALA A 120 2.99 -2.05 -3.77
N SER A 121 2.43 -1.25 -4.67
CA SER A 121 1.39 -0.27 -4.34
C SER A 121 0.50 -0.04 -5.55
N LEU A 122 -0.78 0.27 -5.29
CA LEU A 122 -1.76 0.58 -6.31
C LEU A 122 -2.70 1.65 -5.76
N ARG A 123 -2.84 2.74 -6.50
CA ARG A 123 -3.81 3.80 -6.25
C ARG A 123 -4.52 4.11 -7.56
N SER A 124 -5.84 4.27 -7.50
CA SER A 124 -6.63 4.68 -8.65
C SER A 124 -7.58 5.79 -8.24
N HIS A 125 -7.79 6.72 -9.16
CA HIS A 125 -8.75 7.79 -9.04
C HIS A 125 -9.47 7.93 -10.38
N ALA A 126 -10.79 7.99 -10.35
CA ALA A 126 -11.63 8.30 -11.50
C ALA A 126 -12.23 9.69 -11.29
N GLU A 127 -12.15 10.54 -12.31
CA GLU A 127 -12.77 11.85 -12.35
C GLU A 127 -14.14 11.73 -13.04
N GLU A 128 -15.19 12.16 -12.35
CA GLU A 128 -16.57 12.05 -12.83
C GLU A 128 -16.84 12.98 -14.03
N ASP A 129 -16.23 14.18 -14.05
CA ASP A 129 -16.54 15.22 -15.03
C ASP A 129 -16.10 14.87 -16.46
N ASN A 130 -14.94 14.24 -16.61
CA ASN A 130 -14.34 13.95 -17.93
C ASN A 130 -14.30 12.46 -18.26
N LEU A 131 -14.86 11.60 -17.40
CA LEU A 131 -14.73 10.14 -17.51
C LEU A 131 -13.25 9.72 -17.67
N SER A 132 -12.35 10.45 -17.02
CA SER A 132 -10.91 10.17 -16.99
C SER A 132 -10.58 9.32 -15.77
N GLN A 133 -9.60 8.44 -15.91
CA GLN A 133 -9.00 7.70 -14.80
C GLN A 133 -7.49 7.94 -14.78
N GLN A 134 -6.96 7.97 -13.57
CA GLN A 134 -5.54 7.87 -13.29
C GLN A 134 -5.28 6.67 -12.39
N ILE A 135 -4.34 5.82 -12.79
CA ILE A 135 -3.90 4.66 -12.03
C ILE A 135 -2.39 4.79 -11.80
N GLN A 136 -1.99 4.83 -10.54
CA GLN A 136 -0.60 4.88 -10.11
C GLN A 136 -0.24 3.54 -9.48
N LEU A 137 0.80 2.91 -10.00
CA LEU A 137 1.31 1.64 -9.51
C LEU A 137 2.78 1.78 -9.15
N THR A 138 3.16 1.08 -8.09
CA THR A 138 4.56 0.79 -7.80
C THR A 138 4.76 -0.69 -7.97
N VAL A 139 5.72 -1.10 -8.80
CA VAL A 139 6.03 -2.51 -9.03
C VAL A 139 7.46 -2.83 -8.65
N ASN A 140 7.66 -4.01 -8.06
CA ASN A 140 8.99 -4.52 -7.77
C ASN A 140 9.42 -5.45 -8.90
N VAL A 141 10.56 -5.16 -9.54
CA VAL A 141 11.04 -5.93 -10.70
C VAL A 141 12.10 -6.94 -10.24
N PRO A 142 11.87 -8.27 -10.38
CA PRO A 142 12.86 -9.30 -10.08
C PRO A 142 14.13 -9.16 -10.94
N THR A 143 15.26 -9.62 -10.42
CA THR A 143 16.57 -9.55 -11.12
C THR A 143 16.63 -10.35 -12.42
N GLN A 144 15.73 -11.32 -12.61
CA GLN A 144 15.67 -12.14 -13.82
C GLN A 144 14.93 -11.46 -14.99
N ILE A 145 14.23 -10.35 -14.76
CA ILE A 145 13.44 -9.67 -15.79
C ILE A 145 14.28 -8.61 -16.50
N ASN A 146 14.28 -8.64 -17.83
CA ASN A 146 14.88 -7.58 -18.63
C ASN A 146 14.03 -6.30 -18.54
N LEU A 147 14.58 -5.28 -17.88
CA LEU A 147 13.87 -4.02 -17.62
C LEU A 147 13.41 -3.32 -18.90
N ASN A 148 14.26 -3.31 -19.94
CA ASN A 148 13.96 -2.62 -21.20
C ASN A 148 12.84 -3.32 -21.97
N GLU A 149 12.77 -4.65 -21.89
CA GLU A 149 11.70 -5.43 -22.50
C GLU A 149 10.38 -5.21 -21.76
N LEU A 150 10.42 -5.26 -20.42
CA LEU A 150 9.25 -5.00 -19.58
C LEU A 150 8.65 -3.61 -19.84
N GLN A 151 9.48 -2.57 -19.92
CA GLN A 151 9.00 -1.20 -20.21
C GLN A 151 8.33 -1.11 -21.58
N LYS A 152 8.91 -1.73 -22.62
CA LYS A 152 8.30 -1.79 -23.95
C LYS A 152 6.97 -2.52 -23.94
N ASP A 153 6.88 -3.63 -23.21
CA ASP A 153 5.66 -4.40 -23.06
C ASP A 153 4.57 -3.59 -22.35
N ILE A 154 4.92 -2.86 -21.28
CA ILE A 154 3.99 -1.98 -20.56
C ILE A 154 3.45 -0.89 -21.50
N HIS A 155 4.31 -0.21 -22.27
CA HIS A 155 3.87 0.81 -23.23
C HIS A 155 2.96 0.23 -24.32
N SER A 156 3.32 -0.94 -24.85
CA SER A 156 2.52 -1.63 -25.89
C SER A 156 1.16 -2.06 -25.34
N PHE A 157 1.13 -2.56 -24.11
CA PHE A 157 -0.10 -2.90 -23.40
C PHE A 157 -0.97 -1.67 -23.16
N ALA A 158 -0.40 -0.56 -22.64
CA ALA A 158 -1.12 0.69 -22.42
C ALA A 158 -1.81 1.19 -23.69
N ALA A 159 -1.08 1.17 -24.82
CA ALA A 159 -1.63 1.54 -26.12
C ALA A 159 -2.79 0.62 -26.55
N SER A 160 -2.70 -0.69 -26.26
CA SER A 160 -3.76 -1.65 -26.60
C SER A 160 -5.08 -1.42 -25.86
N ILE A 161 -5.03 -0.80 -24.67
CA ILE A 161 -6.20 -0.43 -23.86
C ILE A 161 -6.49 1.07 -23.90
N SER A 162 -5.95 1.79 -24.88
CA SER A 162 -6.16 3.23 -25.09
C SER A 162 -5.79 4.11 -23.88
N LEU A 163 -4.77 3.73 -23.11
CA LEU A 163 -4.22 4.53 -22.02
C LEU A 163 -2.84 5.07 -22.38
N VAL A 164 -2.54 6.26 -21.87
CA VAL A 164 -1.19 6.83 -21.85
C VAL A 164 -0.46 6.28 -20.63
N CYS A 165 0.78 5.83 -20.81
CA CYS A 165 1.60 5.30 -19.74
C CYS A 165 2.89 6.09 -19.59
N GLU A 166 3.19 6.49 -18.36
CA GLU A 166 4.46 7.07 -17.94
C GLU A 166 5.15 6.12 -16.95
N ILE A 167 6.45 5.88 -17.15
CA ILE A 167 7.24 4.98 -16.30
C ILE A 167 8.43 5.77 -15.77
N THR A 168 8.57 5.80 -14.45
CA THR A 168 9.73 6.36 -13.76
C THR A 168 10.43 5.26 -12.96
N GLN A 169 11.75 5.19 -13.08
CA GLN A 169 12.54 4.29 -12.24
C GLN A 169 12.87 4.99 -10.93
N GLN A 170 12.50 4.40 -9.80
CA GLN A 170 13.00 4.88 -8.52
C GLN A 170 14.48 4.52 -8.44
N THR A 171 15.33 5.54 -8.53
CA THR A 171 16.73 5.42 -8.14
C THR A 171 16.71 5.39 -6.62
N ASP A 172 17.12 4.29 -6.00
CA ASP A 172 17.18 4.18 -4.54
C ASP A 172 17.83 5.43 -3.95
N ILE A 173 17.03 6.25 -3.24
CA ILE A 173 17.58 7.15 -2.23
C ILE A 173 18.16 6.19 -1.20
N LYS A 174 19.48 6.04 -1.24
CA LYS A 174 20.25 5.20 -0.33
C LYS A 174 19.75 5.43 1.11
N LYS A 175 19.55 4.29 1.79
CA LYS A 175 19.31 4.11 3.22
C LYS A 175 19.86 5.23 4.11
#